data_AF-A0A5N9HI46-F1
#
_entry.id   AF-A0A5N9HI46-F1
#
_cell.length_a   1.000
_cell.length_b   1.000
_cell.length_c   1.000
_cell.angle_alpha   90.00
_cell.angle_beta   90.00
_cell.angle_gamma   90.00
#
_symmetry.space_group_name_H-M   'P 1'
#
loop_
_entity.id
_entity.type
_entity.pdbx_description
1 polymer ?
#
loop_
_entity_poly.entity_id
_entity_poly.type
_entity_poly.pdbx_seq_one_letter_code
_entity_poly.pdbx_strand_id
1 'polypeptide(L)'
;KLNLPINVLGVVASAENMPGGGAMRPGDIITMMNGKHVEVDNTDAEGRLVLGDAIEYSKQQGCTSIIDVATLTGAAIVALGNDSAAVMGNNQELIDQLISTSKITGEQYWQLPIFDNYRTQLDSIYADMKNTGGQPAGSITAGKFIQEFVGDTPWIHLDIAGMSRLASTKDYKVAGHTGFGVRSLVSLIASLSK
;
A
#
# COMPACT_ATOMS: atom_id res chain seq x y z
N LYS A 1 -9.52 16.11 -16.08
CA LYS A 1 -10.09 17.45 -15.81
C LYS A 1 -9.04 18.56 -15.78
N LEU A 2 -7.91 18.39 -15.10
CA LEU A 2 -6.90 19.45 -14.94
C LEU A 2 -5.92 19.59 -16.12
N ASN A 3 -5.95 18.68 -17.10
CA ASN A 3 -5.07 18.68 -18.28
C ASN A 3 -3.58 18.85 -17.93
N LEU A 4 -3.14 18.15 -16.88
CA LEU A 4 -1.75 18.17 -16.43
C LEU A 4 -0.87 17.49 -17.49
N PRO A 5 0.33 18.03 -17.80
CA PRO A 5 1.23 17.48 -18.82
C PRO A 5 2.05 16.30 -18.28
N ILE A 6 1.37 15.29 -17.73
CA ILE A 6 1.99 14.08 -17.18
C ILE A 6 1.15 12.85 -17.53
N ASN A 7 1.81 11.75 -17.87
CA ASN A 7 1.16 10.46 -18.12
C ASN A 7 0.89 9.75 -16.78
N VAL A 8 -0.33 9.25 -16.59
CA VAL A 8 -0.74 8.53 -15.38
C VAL A 8 -1.42 7.23 -15.78
N LEU A 9 -0.95 6.11 -15.24
CA LEU A 9 -1.59 4.81 -15.34
C LEU A 9 -2.28 4.48 -14.01
N GLY A 10 -3.57 4.15 -14.05
CA GLY A 10 -4.30 3.63 -12.90
C GLY A 10 -4.50 2.13 -13.03
N VAL A 11 -4.08 1.37 -12.01
CA VAL A 11 -4.27 -0.08 -11.93
C VAL A 11 -5.10 -0.38 -10.68
N VAL A 12 -6.17 -1.16 -10.84
CA VAL A 12 -7.05 -1.58 -9.74
C VAL A 12 -7.04 -3.10 -9.71
N ALA A 13 -6.41 -3.68 -8.69
CA ALA A 13 -6.44 -5.10 -8.44
C ALA A 13 -7.67 -5.43 -7.57
N SER A 14 -8.72 -5.97 -8.21
CA SER A 14 -10.01 -6.23 -7.56
C SER A 14 -10.34 -7.71 -7.56
N ALA A 15 -10.65 -8.24 -6.37
CA ALA A 15 -11.19 -9.58 -6.17
C ALA A 15 -12.03 -9.61 -4.87
N GLU A 16 -12.80 -10.68 -4.67
CA GLU A 16 -13.42 -10.98 -3.38
C GLU A 16 -12.60 -12.06 -2.68
N ASN A 17 -12.32 -11.87 -1.38
CA ASN A 17 -11.68 -12.88 -0.54
C ASN A 17 -12.76 -13.68 0.20
N MET A 18 -13.08 -14.88 -0.29
CA MET A 18 -14.19 -15.69 0.21
C MET A 18 -13.76 -17.13 0.50
N PRO A 19 -14.25 -17.74 1.59
CA PRO A 19 -14.05 -19.16 1.82
C PRO A 19 -14.84 -19.99 0.80
N GLY A 20 -14.27 -21.12 0.36
CA GLY A 20 -14.90 -22.03 -0.60
C GLY A 20 -14.02 -23.22 -0.91
N GLY A 21 -14.56 -24.21 -1.63
CA GLY A 21 -13.83 -25.44 -1.96
C GLY A 21 -12.59 -25.25 -2.83
N GLY A 22 -12.47 -24.11 -3.52
CA GLY A 22 -11.30 -23.70 -4.30
C GLY A 22 -10.58 -22.47 -3.75
N ALA A 23 -10.83 -22.09 -2.48
CA ALA A 23 -10.15 -20.96 -1.87
C ALA A 23 -8.68 -21.29 -1.57
N MET A 24 -7.85 -20.24 -1.46
CA MET A 24 -6.48 -20.36 -0.95
C MET A 24 -6.49 -20.98 0.45
N ARG A 25 -5.50 -21.80 0.75
CA ARG A 25 -5.34 -22.44 2.07
C ARG A 25 -4.05 -21.95 2.72
N PRO A 26 -4.04 -21.79 4.06
CA PRO A 26 -2.79 -21.60 4.79
C PRO A 26 -1.74 -22.67 4.41
N GLY A 27 -0.55 -22.23 4.05
CA GLY A 27 0.57 -23.04 3.56
C GLY A 27 0.61 -23.28 2.05
N ASP A 28 -0.38 -22.83 1.27
CA ASP A 28 -0.27 -22.85 -0.19
C ASP A 28 0.91 -21.98 -0.64
N ILE A 29 1.66 -22.43 -1.64
CA ILE A 29 2.73 -21.65 -2.28
C ILE A 29 2.25 -21.21 -3.65
N ILE A 30 2.18 -19.91 -3.86
CA ILE A 30 1.78 -19.29 -5.12
C ILE A 30 2.99 -18.69 -5.84
N THR A 31 2.93 -18.64 -7.17
CA THR A 31 3.95 -17.97 -7.98
C THR A 31 3.41 -16.62 -8.41
N MET A 32 4.10 -15.56 -8.02
CA MET A 32 3.73 -14.18 -8.32
C MET A 32 4.22 -13.79 -9.72
N MET A 33 3.72 -12.67 -10.24
CA MET A 33 4.04 -12.19 -11.59
C MET A 33 5.53 -11.92 -11.82
N ASN A 34 6.27 -11.52 -10.78
CA ASN A 34 7.73 -11.32 -10.85
C ASN A 34 8.53 -12.63 -10.71
N GLY A 35 7.85 -13.78 -10.66
CA GLY A 35 8.45 -15.11 -10.53
C GLY A 35 8.75 -15.55 -9.10
N LYS A 36 8.55 -14.69 -8.09
CA LYS A 36 8.76 -15.08 -6.68
C LYS A 36 7.71 -16.09 -6.23
N HIS A 37 8.13 -17.04 -5.41
CA HIS A 37 7.26 -17.96 -4.70
C HIS A 37 6.88 -17.41 -3.33
N VAL A 38 5.58 -17.30 -3.06
CA VAL A 38 5.04 -16.78 -1.78
C VAL A 38 4.27 -17.89 -1.07
N GLU A 39 4.68 -18.20 0.16
CA GLU A 39 3.91 -19.01 1.09
C GLU A 39 2.77 -18.16 1.68
N VAL A 40 1.53 -18.59 1.44
CA VAL A 40 0.33 -17.97 2.00
C VAL A 40 0.11 -18.53 3.40
N ASP A 41 0.76 -17.94 4.40
CA ASP A 41 0.61 -18.34 5.82
C ASP A 41 -0.74 -17.87 6.38
N ASN A 42 -1.23 -16.71 5.95
CA ASN A 42 -2.54 -16.19 6.35
C ASN A 42 -3.32 -15.66 5.13
N THR A 43 -4.49 -16.24 4.86
CA THR A 43 -5.35 -15.87 3.72
C THR A 43 -6.04 -14.52 3.87
N ASP A 44 -6.07 -13.94 5.06
CA ASP A 44 -6.58 -12.58 5.37
C ASP A 44 -5.49 -11.50 5.21
N ALA A 45 -4.28 -11.92 4.78
CA ALA A 45 -3.23 -11.03 4.31
C ALA A 45 -3.19 -11.04 2.76
N GLU A 46 -4.36 -10.98 2.12
CA GLU A 46 -4.52 -11.07 0.66
C GLU A 46 -4.22 -9.76 -0.08
N GLY A 47 -4.52 -8.61 0.54
CA GLY A 47 -4.39 -7.31 -0.13
C GLY A 47 -2.98 -7.07 -0.69
N ARG A 48 -1.95 -7.49 0.04
CA ARG A 48 -0.55 -7.38 -0.41
C ARG A 48 -0.20 -8.33 -1.55
N LEU A 49 -0.90 -9.47 -1.67
CA LEU A 49 -0.68 -10.43 -2.77
C LEU A 49 -1.14 -9.80 -4.08
N VAL A 50 -2.38 -9.29 -4.12
CA VAL A 50 -2.92 -8.66 -5.32
C VAL A 50 -2.17 -7.37 -5.69
N LEU A 51 -1.68 -6.63 -4.70
CA LEU A 51 -0.82 -5.45 -4.93
C LEU A 51 0.54 -5.81 -5.51
N GLY A 52 1.15 -6.92 -5.08
CA GLY A 52 2.43 -7.38 -5.61
C GLY A 52 2.39 -7.55 -7.13
N ASP A 53 1.37 -8.25 -7.64
CA ASP A 53 1.16 -8.42 -9.08
C ASP A 53 0.78 -7.11 -9.79
N ALA A 54 -0.03 -6.26 -9.15
CA ALA A 54 -0.40 -4.96 -9.72
C ALA A 54 0.81 -4.03 -9.91
N ILE A 55 1.76 -4.05 -8.98
CA ILE A 55 3.00 -3.28 -9.04
C ILE A 55 3.90 -3.82 -10.14
N GLU A 56 4.09 -5.13 -10.20
CA GLU A 56 4.89 -5.74 -11.26
C GLU A 56 4.29 -5.46 -12.64
N TYR A 57 2.98 -5.59 -12.80
CA TYR A 57 2.27 -5.21 -14.02
C TYR A 57 2.52 -3.74 -14.37
N SER A 58 2.41 -2.82 -13.40
CA SER A 58 2.64 -1.39 -13.61
C SER A 58 4.07 -1.10 -14.11
N LYS A 59 5.07 -1.81 -13.58
CA LYS A 59 6.46 -1.70 -14.07
C LYS A 59 6.59 -2.17 -15.52
N GLN A 60 5.94 -3.27 -15.88
CA GLN A 60 5.93 -3.77 -17.26
C GLN A 60 5.22 -2.82 -18.24
N GLN A 61 4.27 -2.00 -17.76
CA GLN A 61 3.67 -0.92 -18.55
C GLN A 61 4.55 0.33 -18.68
N GLY A 62 5.75 0.33 -18.09
CA GLY A 62 6.71 1.43 -18.19
C GLY A 62 6.52 2.54 -17.15
N CYS A 63 5.82 2.29 -16.04
CA CYS A 63 5.73 3.26 -14.95
C CYS A 63 7.13 3.56 -14.36
N THR A 64 7.47 4.85 -14.28
CA THR A 64 8.76 5.33 -13.77
C THR A 64 8.75 5.62 -12.27
N SER A 65 7.55 5.79 -11.70
CA SER A 65 7.32 5.97 -10.27
C SER A 65 5.97 5.32 -9.92
N ILE A 66 5.85 4.75 -8.72
CA ILE A 66 4.66 4.01 -8.28
C ILE A 66 4.16 4.58 -6.96
N ILE A 67 2.85 4.80 -6.89
CA ILE A 67 2.14 5.14 -5.65
C ILE A 67 1.05 4.10 -5.50
N ASP A 68 1.13 3.27 -4.49
CA ASP A 68 0.05 2.33 -4.17
C ASP A 68 -0.70 2.76 -2.91
N VAL A 69 -1.98 2.40 -2.87
CA VAL A 69 -2.92 2.84 -1.83
C VAL A 69 -3.78 1.65 -1.44
N ALA A 70 -3.82 1.34 -0.14
CA ALA A 70 -4.59 0.21 0.35
C ALA A 70 -5.08 0.43 1.78
N THR A 71 -6.24 -0.15 2.09
CA THR A 71 -6.69 -0.35 3.47
C THR A 71 -6.04 -1.60 4.03
N LEU A 72 -4.71 -1.59 4.19
CA LEU A 72 -3.93 -2.83 4.19
C LEU A 72 -3.83 -3.50 5.56
N THR A 73 -3.66 -2.73 6.63
CA THR A 73 -3.39 -3.34 7.94
C THR A 73 -4.16 -2.70 9.09
N GLY A 74 -4.67 -3.55 9.99
CA GLY A 74 -5.11 -3.11 11.30
C GLY A 74 -3.96 -2.53 12.15
N ALA A 75 -2.71 -2.92 11.86
CA ALA A 75 -1.53 -2.42 12.54
C ALA A 75 -1.31 -0.91 12.30
N ALA A 76 -1.62 -0.39 11.11
CA ALA A 76 -1.56 1.05 10.85
C ALA A 76 -2.57 1.82 11.71
N ILE A 77 -3.76 1.26 11.93
CA ILE A 77 -4.78 1.84 12.83
C ILE A 77 -4.27 1.86 14.27
N VAL A 78 -3.67 0.77 14.74
CA VAL A 78 -3.09 0.71 16.10
C VAL A 78 -1.96 1.72 16.27
N ALA A 79 -1.15 1.96 15.22
CA ALA A 79 -0.02 2.87 15.28
C ALA A 79 -0.42 4.35 15.21
N LEU A 80 -1.35 4.72 14.31
CA LEU A 80 -1.63 6.12 13.95
C LEU A 80 -3.10 6.54 14.14
N GLY A 81 -3.96 5.62 14.58
CA GLY A 81 -5.38 5.88 14.80
C GLY A 81 -6.14 6.20 13.52
N ASN A 82 -7.01 7.21 13.60
CA ASN A 82 -7.87 7.67 12.50
C ASN A 82 -7.58 9.14 12.12
N ASP A 83 -6.40 9.64 12.48
CA ASP A 83 -6.00 11.03 12.28
C ASP A 83 -4.98 11.21 11.15
N SER A 84 -4.17 10.18 10.86
CA SER A 84 -3.19 10.19 9.77
C SER A 84 -3.04 8.81 9.12
N ALA A 85 -2.76 8.78 7.82
CA ALA A 85 -2.39 7.56 7.12
C ALA A 85 -0.89 7.27 7.26
N ALA A 86 -0.52 5.99 7.29
CA ALA A 86 0.90 5.62 7.23
C ALA A 86 1.42 5.76 5.80
N VAL A 87 2.61 6.32 5.66
CA VAL A 87 3.37 6.30 4.41
C VAL A 87 4.71 5.61 4.62
N MET A 88 5.07 4.73 3.70
CA MET A 88 6.36 4.06 3.62
C MET A 88 6.85 4.11 2.18
N GLY A 89 8.14 3.97 1.93
CA GLY A 89 8.65 4.03 0.57
C GLY A 89 10.17 3.98 0.48
N ASN A 90 10.67 3.85 -0.74
CA ASN A 90 12.11 3.88 -1.06
C ASN A 90 12.56 5.24 -1.64
N ASN A 91 11.65 6.21 -1.78
CA ASN A 91 11.95 7.53 -2.33
C ASN A 91 11.52 8.64 -1.35
N GLN A 92 12.49 9.21 -0.62
CA GLN A 92 12.22 10.22 0.40
C GLN A 92 11.63 11.51 -0.20
N GLU A 93 12.07 11.92 -1.38
CA GLU A 93 11.56 13.12 -2.04
C GLU A 93 10.06 13.00 -2.33
N LEU A 94 9.61 11.84 -2.83
CA LEU A 94 8.20 11.56 -3.11
C LEU A 94 7.36 11.53 -1.82
N ILE A 95 7.91 11.00 -0.73
CA ILE A 95 7.27 11.02 0.60
C ILE A 95 7.11 12.45 1.10
N ASP A 96 8.17 13.26 1.04
CA ASP A 96 8.17 14.64 1.52
C ASP A 96 7.18 15.50 0.70
N GLN A 97 7.14 15.29 -0.63
CA GLN A 97 6.17 15.94 -1.51
C GLN A 97 4.74 15.55 -1.13
N LEU A 98 4.45 14.26 -0.88
CA LEU A 98 3.13 13.82 -0.41
C LEU A 98 2.75 14.46 0.92
N ILE A 99 3.64 14.40 1.92
CA ILE A 99 3.39 14.98 3.25
C ILE A 99 3.13 16.48 3.11
N SER A 100 3.84 17.19 2.22
CA SER A 100 3.62 18.61 1.99
C SER A 100 2.20 18.93 1.49
N THR A 101 1.53 18.00 0.80
CA THR A 101 0.14 18.18 0.34
C THR A 101 -0.85 18.32 1.48
N SER A 102 -0.53 17.87 2.69
CA SER A 102 -1.40 17.97 3.87
C SER A 102 -1.70 19.43 4.22
N LYS A 103 -0.79 20.36 3.93
CA LYS A 103 -0.95 21.80 4.18
C LYS A 103 -2.11 22.42 3.41
N ILE A 104 -2.44 21.87 2.25
CA ILE A 104 -3.51 22.37 1.36
C ILE A 104 -4.76 21.49 1.47
N THR A 105 -4.59 20.19 1.66
CA THR A 105 -5.69 19.22 1.64
C THR A 105 -6.27 18.94 3.03
N GLY A 106 -5.49 19.10 4.09
CA GLY A 106 -5.83 18.63 5.43
C GLY A 106 -5.84 17.10 5.56
N GLU A 107 -5.30 16.36 4.58
CA GLU A 107 -5.10 14.91 4.65
C GLU A 107 -3.69 14.65 5.20
N GLN A 108 -3.62 14.17 6.44
CA GLN A 108 -2.36 14.00 7.16
C GLN A 108 -1.74 12.64 6.88
N TYR A 109 -0.43 12.61 6.71
CA TYR A 109 0.37 11.40 6.55
C TYR A 109 1.50 11.39 7.57
N TRP A 110 1.88 10.20 8.02
CA TRP A 110 3.03 10.02 8.89
C TRP A 110 3.94 8.93 8.34
N GLN A 111 5.23 9.25 8.20
CA GLN A 111 6.21 8.30 7.67
C GLN A 111 6.55 7.24 8.71
N LEU A 112 6.39 5.97 8.33
CA LEU A 112 6.90 4.83 9.09
C LEU A 112 8.25 4.38 8.50
N PRO A 113 9.15 3.80 9.31
CA PRO A 113 10.42 3.28 8.80
C PRO A 113 10.22 2.02 7.95
N ILE A 114 11.11 1.78 6.99
CA ILE A 114 11.14 0.55 6.17
C ILE A 114 12.54 -0.09 6.08
N PHE A 115 13.18 -0.22 7.24
CA PHE A 115 14.53 -0.78 7.36
C PHE A 115 14.62 -2.24 6.85
N ASP A 116 15.82 -2.65 6.43
CA ASP A 116 16.02 -3.98 5.83
C ASP A 116 15.82 -5.13 6.81
N ASN A 117 16.06 -4.91 8.10
CA ASN A 117 15.86 -5.93 9.14
C ASN A 117 14.39 -6.36 9.31
N TYR A 118 13.42 -5.61 8.80
CA TYR A 118 12.02 -6.06 8.80
C TYR A 118 11.77 -7.18 7.77
N ARG A 119 12.65 -7.34 6.76
CA ARG A 119 12.50 -8.37 5.72
C ARG A 119 12.62 -9.79 6.27
N THR A 120 13.48 -10.01 7.26
CA THR A 120 13.69 -11.35 7.85
C THR A 120 12.44 -11.91 8.52
N GLN A 121 11.50 -11.05 8.92
CA GLN A 121 10.22 -11.49 9.48
C GLN A 121 9.36 -12.20 8.43
N LEU A 122 9.59 -11.94 7.14
CA LEU A 122 8.90 -12.56 6.01
C LEU A 122 9.62 -13.81 5.47
N ASP A 123 10.67 -14.28 6.14
CA ASP A 123 11.38 -15.47 5.68
C ASP A 123 10.48 -16.71 5.77
N SER A 124 10.54 -17.54 4.72
CA SER A 124 9.89 -18.83 4.62
C SER A 124 10.95 -19.92 4.51
N ILE A 125 10.62 -21.12 5.00
CA ILE A 125 11.47 -22.31 4.85
C ILE A 125 11.12 -23.10 3.57
N TYR A 126 10.02 -22.77 2.90
CA TYR A 126 9.49 -23.50 1.75
C TYR A 126 9.44 -22.66 0.47
N ALA A 127 9.40 -21.33 0.58
CA ALA A 127 9.27 -20.38 -0.52
C ALA A 127 10.26 -19.22 -0.37
N ASP A 128 10.27 -18.26 -1.31
CA ASP A 128 11.17 -17.09 -1.23
C ASP A 128 10.79 -16.17 -0.06
N MET A 129 9.50 -16.16 0.31
CA MET A 129 8.96 -15.43 1.44
C MET A 129 7.56 -15.95 1.81
N LYS A 130 7.10 -15.61 3.01
CA LYS A 130 5.70 -15.74 3.42
C LYS A 130 4.97 -14.41 3.36
N ASN A 131 3.65 -14.46 3.24
CA ASN A 131 2.83 -13.25 3.12
C ASN A 131 2.60 -12.50 4.45
N THR A 132 3.08 -13.00 5.59
CA THR A 132 2.93 -12.31 6.88
C THR A 132 4.22 -12.35 7.71
N GLY A 133 4.50 -11.26 8.43
CA GLY A 133 5.63 -11.14 9.35
C GLY A 133 5.28 -11.46 10.81
N GLY A 134 4.02 -11.83 11.08
CA GLY A 134 3.48 -11.94 12.43
C GLY A 134 2.96 -10.60 12.97
N GLN A 135 2.68 -10.55 14.27
CA GLN A 135 2.05 -9.41 14.93
C GLN A 135 2.95 -8.16 15.05
N PRO A 136 4.24 -8.25 15.41
CA PRO A 136 5.10 -7.07 15.56
C PRO A 136 5.27 -6.33 14.23
N ALA A 137 5.19 -5.01 14.27
CA ALA A 137 5.44 -4.14 13.11
C ALA A 137 4.61 -4.50 11.85
N GLY A 138 3.38 -5.00 12.03
CA GLY A 138 2.56 -5.54 10.93
C GLY A 138 2.35 -4.60 9.73
N SER A 139 2.28 -3.28 9.93
CA SER A 139 2.20 -2.31 8.84
C SER A 139 3.53 -2.22 8.07
N ILE A 140 4.65 -2.22 8.78
CA ILE A 140 5.99 -2.15 8.18
C ILE A 140 6.33 -3.44 7.43
N THR A 141 6.03 -4.61 8.00
CA THR A 141 6.27 -5.89 7.31
C THR A 141 5.36 -6.07 6.11
N ALA A 142 4.13 -5.54 6.12
CA ALA A 142 3.27 -5.49 4.94
C ALA A 142 3.87 -4.57 3.86
N GLY A 143 4.34 -3.38 4.22
CA GLY A 143 5.07 -2.50 3.29
C GLY A 143 6.34 -3.15 2.74
N LYS A 144 7.08 -3.88 3.59
CA LYS A 144 8.29 -4.61 3.18
C LYS A 144 7.96 -5.75 2.21
N PHE A 145 6.82 -6.43 2.40
CA PHE A 145 6.32 -7.42 1.44
C PHE A 145 6.11 -6.78 0.06
N ILE A 146 5.44 -5.63 0.01
CA ILE A 146 5.15 -4.91 -1.24
C ILE A 146 6.45 -4.45 -1.91
N GLN A 147 7.43 -3.97 -1.13
CA GLN A 147 8.73 -3.51 -1.64
C GLN A 147 9.47 -4.58 -2.47
N GLU A 148 9.26 -5.87 -2.20
CA GLU A 148 9.87 -6.98 -2.96
C GLU A 148 9.42 -7.04 -4.43
N PHE A 149 8.27 -6.44 -4.77
CA PHE A 149 7.73 -6.37 -6.13
C PHE A 149 8.13 -5.07 -6.83
N VAL A 150 8.42 -4.03 -6.05
CA VAL A 150 8.85 -2.72 -6.53
C VAL A 150 10.28 -2.78 -7.08
N GLY A 151 11.22 -3.35 -6.31
CA GLY A 151 12.65 -3.26 -6.61
C GLY A 151 13.17 -1.82 -6.50
N ASP A 152 13.89 -1.34 -7.51
CA ASP A 152 14.54 -0.02 -7.53
C ASP A 152 13.64 1.11 -8.03
N THR A 153 12.42 0.82 -8.47
CA THR A 153 11.49 1.85 -8.96
C THR A 153 11.10 2.80 -7.81
N PRO A 154 11.18 4.13 -7.99
CA PRO A 154 10.68 5.10 -7.01
C PRO A 154 9.25 4.79 -6.58
N TRP A 155 9.05 4.60 -5.28
CA TRP A 155 7.81 4.07 -4.75
C TRP A 155 7.47 4.59 -3.37
N ILE A 156 6.17 4.82 -3.17
CA ILE A 156 5.56 5.02 -1.87
C ILE A 156 4.28 4.19 -1.74
N HIS A 157 4.04 3.68 -0.55
CA HIS A 157 2.84 2.94 -0.14
C HIS A 157 2.06 3.72 0.89
N LEU A 158 0.76 3.85 0.66
CA LEU A 158 -0.19 4.52 1.56
C LEU A 158 -1.10 3.49 2.22
N ASP A 159 -0.88 3.20 3.50
CA ASP A 159 -1.81 2.41 4.31
C ASP A 159 -2.87 3.36 4.89
N ILE A 160 -4.04 3.35 4.25
CA ILE A 160 -5.18 4.23 4.57
C ILE A 160 -6.24 3.52 5.41
N ALA A 161 -5.94 2.34 6.01
CA ALA A 161 -6.91 1.56 6.77
C ALA A 161 -7.67 2.41 7.81
N GLY A 162 -6.94 3.20 8.60
CA GLY A 162 -7.50 4.11 9.61
C GLY A 162 -8.25 5.31 9.05
N MET A 163 -8.03 5.67 7.79
CA MET A 163 -8.61 6.87 7.19
C MET A 163 -9.83 6.57 6.32
N SER A 164 -10.06 5.29 5.99
CA SER A 164 -11.07 4.85 5.01
C SER A 164 -12.51 5.18 5.39
N ARG A 165 -12.84 5.21 6.68
CA ARG A 165 -14.22 5.39 7.17
C ARG A 165 -14.28 6.24 8.43
N LEU A 166 -15.29 7.09 8.50
CA LEU A 166 -15.67 7.83 9.72
C LEU A 166 -16.91 7.23 10.36
N ALA A 167 -16.87 7.09 11.69
CA ALA A 167 -18.01 6.64 12.49
C ALA A 167 -19.08 7.73 12.66
N SER A 168 -18.68 9.00 12.66
CA SER A 168 -19.58 10.15 12.81
C SER A 168 -19.13 11.31 11.94
N THR A 169 -20.09 12.18 11.58
CA THR A 169 -19.81 13.39 10.82
C THR A 169 -18.96 14.35 11.66
N LYS A 170 -17.87 14.85 11.08
CA LYS A 170 -16.97 15.84 11.69
C LYS A 170 -16.62 16.89 10.64
N ASP A 171 -16.87 18.16 10.95
CA ASP A 171 -16.64 19.29 10.05
C ASP A 171 -17.30 19.07 8.67
N TYR A 172 -16.50 19.06 7.60
CA TYR A 172 -16.94 18.81 6.23
C TYR A 172 -17.00 17.33 5.85
N LYS A 173 -16.57 16.42 6.74
CA LYS A 173 -16.50 14.97 6.47
C LYS A 173 -17.75 14.29 7.03
N VAL A 174 -18.57 13.75 6.14
CA VAL A 174 -19.79 13.01 6.48
C VAL A 174 -19.42 11.60 6.98
N ALA A 175 -20.18 11.07 7.94
CA ALA A 175 -20.05 9.68 8.37
C ALA A 175 -20.14 8.71 7.18
N GLY A 176 -19.28 7.68 7.15
CA GLY A 176 -19.14 6.77 6.01
C GLY A 176 -17.75 6.81 5.39
N HIS A 177 -17.66 6.38 4.12
CA HIS A 177 -16.38 6.33 3.41
C HIS A 177 -15.89 7.75 3.08
N THR A 178 -14.63 8.02 3.40
CA THR A 178 -14.09 9.38 3.39
C THR A 178 -13.55 9.82 2.03
N GLY A 179 -13.17 8.87 1.17
CA GLY A 179 -12.38 9.15 -0.04
C GLY A 179 -11.00 9.73 0.27
N PHE A 180 -10.46 9.48 1.47
CA PHE A 180 -9.14 9.96 1.89
C PHE A 180 -8.06 9.61 0.87
N GLY A 181 -7.17 10.56 0.60
CA GLY A 181 -6.05 10.41 -0.33
C GLY A 181 -6.34 10.98 -1.71
N VAL A 182 -7.61 11.11 -2.12
CA VAL A 182 -7.94 11.64 -3.46
C VAL A 182 -7.40 13.07 -3.64
N ARG A 183 -7.54 13.94 -2.63
CA ARG A 183 -7.07 15.33 -2.74
C ARG A 183 -5.55 15.40 -2.70
N SER A 184 -4.91 14.62 -1.85
CA SER A 184 -3.44 14.53 -1.80
C SER A 184 -2.84 14.03 -3.09
N LEU A 185 -3.38 12.95 -3.67
CA LEU A 185 -2.88 12.39 -4.93
C LEU A 185 -3.05 13.37 -6.09
N VAL A 186 -4.20 14.05 -6.19
CA VAL A 186 -4.40 15.09 -7.20
C VAL A 186 -3.41 16.25 -7.03
N SER A 187 -3.17 16.68 -5.78
CA SER A 187 -2.21 17.74 -5.47
C SER A 187 -0.77 17.34 -5.78
N LEU A 188 -0.39 16.10 -5.44
CA LEU A 188 0.93 15.53 -5.70
C LEU A 188 1.20 15.44 -7.20
N ILE A 189 0.28 14.85 -7.97
CA ILE A 189 0.41 14.74 -9.43
C ILE A 189 0.51 16.13 -10.07
N ALA A 190 -0.25 17.12 -9.58
CA ALA A 190 -0.14 18.51 -10.05
C ALA A 190 1.20 19.19 -9.70
N SER A 191 1.88 18.74 -8.64
CA SER A 191 3.24 19.18 -8.32
C SER A 191 4.27 18.51 -9.23
N LEU A 192 4.12 17.20 -9.47
CA LEU A 192 5.02 16.41 -10.33
C LEU A 192 4.94 16.79 -11.82
N SER A 193 3.84 17.38 -12.25
CA SER A 193 3.63 17.80 -13.65
C SER A 193 4.20 19.18 -14.00
N LYS A 194 4.83 19.87 -13.05
CA LYS A 194 5.44 21.18 -13.26
C LYS A 194 6.90 21.03 -13.69
#